data_AF-R7V152-F1
#
_entry.id   AF-R7V152-F1
#
_cell.length_a   1.000
_cell.length_b   1.000
_cell.length_c   1.000
_cell.angle_alpha   90.00
_cell.angle_beta   90.00
_cell.angle_gamma   90.00
#
_symmetry.space_group_name_H-M   'P 1'
#
loop_
_entity.id
_entity.type
_entity.pdbx_description
1 polymer ?
#
loop_
_entity_poly.entity_id
_entity_poly.type
_entity_poly.pdbx_seq_one_letter_code
_entity_poly.pdbx_strand_id
1 'polypeptide(L)'
;MQPANDAPPHTAPGGPLLKQPAEVPAFSDLIPPSQEFSQSGLEALVNEFTNLSIPEVSRPVSESSDESSIYREQIEKLRQLISQLQKQLKDEQARNRGLEILSTCGHEQQIENKRLKVQIASYKTQVADLEKRLGQVDRDELNSYHQSVKDHSVLPAVSVESFDNLVRENTRLQQKIQRMEVDQAAAMSSKDEAIRQLQMRIEQQASTLPSESNALQSLQQQMEQMSKSVHSLIIEKSASHQEQPATSKLSLSQEVSLPRDPGCENEALKNQISRLDDQLQEVIQMNARWQGYNSEREKYVSALQTKQAELEEKLVAANKVQISEEQQQRIDRLIQEHKKKIAMIEDSKIKVDDENRMLRQEIERYRQQVNSQQQDLSLMEARIRDLTRPGRQQGSDDDRQTIDLQRAQIKLLTEDFESERRDRQAVHQKLSCLEREHALMKERLSQYQGRQHEDLMASRQRALEQYQNEYLMRTGGSPHPPQQGGSGGLIARGKFYADGESEEANMPADEDGDYDEIDYAFPLPQLQLRDSGHRDVISSPAPVASNTDLECPCCHRKFSAEQYMSLLEHIDVCGN
;
A
#
# COMPACT_ATOMS: atom_id res chain seq x y z
N MET A 1 -5.26 58.40 62.41
CA MET A 1 -4.31 58.72 61.33
C MET A 1 -4.81 58.00 60.07
N GLN A 2 -5.12 58.77 59.02
CA GLN A 2 -5.34 58.31 57.64
C GLN A 2 -4.00 57.79 57.03
N PRO A 3 -3.96 57.00 55.92
CA PRO A 3 -4.66 57.19 54.62
C PRO A 3 -5.41 55.93 54.11
N ALA A 4 -6.51 56.01 53.37
CA ALA A 4 -6.74 56.50 51.99
C ALA A 4 -6.10 55.60 50.90
N ASN A 5 -6.94 54.88 50.14
CA ASN A 5 -6.78 54.64 48.70
C ASN A 5 -8.04 54.03 48.09
N ASP A 6 -8.80 54.89 47.41
CA ASP A 6 -9.81 54.57 46.41
C ASP A 6 -9.13 54.32 45.05
N ALA A 7 -9.57 53.29 44.31
CA ALA A 7 -9.39 53.19 42.86
C ALA A 7 -10.50 52.30 42.23
N PRO A 8 -11.02 52.65 41.03
CA PRO A 8 -12.21 52.03 40.43
C PRO A 8 -11.88 50.86 39.47
N PRO A 9 -12.85 50.01 39.10
CA PRO A 9 -12.63 48.94 38.12
C PRO A 9 -12.76 49.46 36.69
N HIS A 10 -11.74 49.19 35.89
CA HIS A 10 -11.77 49.36 34.43
C HIS A 10 -12.61 48.24 33.79
N THR A 11 -13.69 48.63 33.12
CA THR A 11 -14.42 47.83 32.13
C THR A 11 -13.54 47.58 30.90
N ALA A 12 -13.25 46.31 30.60
CA ALA A 12 -12.65 45.88 29.34
C ALA A 12 -13.74 45.72 28.25
N PRO A 13 -13.44 46.03 26.97
CA PRO A 13 -14.42 46.00 25.90
C PRO A 13 -14.60 44.58 25.34
N GLY A 14 -15.86 44.25 25.00
CA GLY A 14 -16.25 42.97 24.43
C GLY A 14 -15.57 42.66 23.10
N GLY A 15 -14.99 41.45 23.03
CA GLY A 15 -14.54 40.83 21.79
C GLY A 15 -15.71 40.23 20.99
N PRO A 16 -15.58 40.13 19.65
CA PRO A 16 -16.69 39.81 18.77
C PRO A 16 -17.06 38.33 18.80
N LEU A 17 -18.37 38.06 18.83
CA LEU A 17 -19.00 36.76 18.62
C LEU A 17 -18.54 36.16 17.28
N LEU A 18 -17.71 35.12 17.36
CA LEU A 18 -17.46 34.20 16.24
C LEU A 18 -18.73 33.37 16.01
N LYS A 19 -19.42 33.67 14.90
CA LYS A 19 -20.50 32.85 14.34
C LYS A 19 -19.94 31.45 14.05
N GLN A 20 -20.61 30.43 14.59
CA GLN A 20 -20.39 29.04 14.21
C GLN A 20 -20.74 28.84 12.72
N PRO A 21 -19.94 28.06 11.97
CA PRO A 21 -20.24 27.72 10.58
C PRO A 21 -21.45 26.77 10.53
N ALA A 22 -22.39 27.07 9.63
CA ALA A 22 -23.55 26.24 9.36
C ALA A 22 -23.12 24.84 8.89
N GLU A 23 -23.74 23.82 9.47
CA GLU A 23 -23.58 22.41 9.06
C GLU A 23 -24.03 22.24 7.62
N VAL A 24 -23.09 21.79 6.77
CA VAL A 24 -23.37 21.41 5.38
C VAL A 24 -23.84 19.94 5.40
N PRO A 25 -25.01 19.61 4.84
CA PRO A 25 -25.50 18.24 4.80
C PRO A 25 -24.57 17.33 3.98
N ALA A 26 -24.42 16.09 4.44
CA ALA A 26 -23.55 15.10 3.83
C ALA A 26 -23.95 14.83 2.36
N PHE A 27 -22.94 14.82 1.48
CA PHE A 27 -23.08 14.63 0.03
C PHE A 27 -23.62 13.24 -0.38
N SER A 28 -23.84 12.35 0.58
CA SER A 28 -24.27 10.96 0.37
C SER A 28 -25.76 10.81 0.06
N ASP A 29 -26.58 11.82 0.36
CA ASP A 29 -28.05 11.73 0.25
C ASP A 29 -28.59 12.21 -1.11
N LEU A 30 -27.72 12.54 -2.08
CA LEU A 30 -28.10 13.11 -3.38
C LEU A 30 -27.83 12.21 -4.59
N ILE A 31 -27.46 10.94 -4.41
CA ILE A 31 -27.26 10.01 -5.53
C ILE A 31 -28.56 9.22 -5.77
N PRO A 32 -29.30 9.46 -6.87
CA PRO A 32 -30.45 8.62 -7.23
C PRO A 32 -29.98 7.18 -7.53
N PRO A 33 -30.80 6.15 -7.24
CA PRO A 33 -30.46 4.77 -7.55
C PRO A 33 -30.28 4.62 -9.07
N SER A 34 -29.07 4.26 -9.48
CA SER A 34 -28.71 3.98 -10.87
C SER A 34 -29.65 2.91 -11.44
N GLN A 35 -30.40 3.26 -12.48
CA GLN A 35 -31.16 2.30 -13.28
C GLN A 35 -30.19 1.24 -13.80
N GLU A 36 -30.34 -0.01 -13.35
CA GLU A 36 -29.56 -1.15 -13.79
C GLU A 36 -29.80 -1.40 -15.29
N PHE A 37 -28.94 -0.85 -16.14
CA PHE A 37 -28.80 -1.33 -17.51
C PHE A 37 -28.21 -2.74 -17.43
N SER A 38 -29.04 -3.77 -17.62
CA SER A 38 -28.61 -5.16 -17.57
C SER A 38 -27.49 -5.42 -18.59
N GLN A 39 -26.28 -5.74 -18.11
CA GLN A 39 -25.10 -6.08 -18.92
C GLN A 39 -25.41 -7.13 -20.01
N SER A 40 -26.40 -8.00 -19.78
CA SER A 40 -26.87 -9.00 -20.73
C SER A 40 -27.36 -8.43 -22.07
N GLY A 41 -27.94 -7.21 -22.09
CA GLY A 41 -28.41 -6.58 -23.32
C GLY A 41 -27.28 -6.06 -24.22
N LEU A 42 -26.21 -5.57 -23.60
CA LEU A 42 -25.02 -5.08 -24.32
C LEU A 42 -24.17 -6.24 -24.84
N GLU A 43 -24.01 -7.32 -24.07
CA GLU A 43 -23.30 -8.52 -24.53
C GLU A 43 -24.03 -9.21 -25.70
N ALA A 44 -25.36 -9.20 -25.71
CA ALA A 44 -26.15 -9.74 -26.83
C ALA A 44 -25.91 -8.94 -28.12
N LEU A 45 -25.93 -7.60 -28.07
CA LEU A 45 -25.68 -6.73 -29.22
C LEU A 45 -24.25 -6.85 -29.77
N VAL A 46 -23.25 -7.00 -28.89
CA VAL A 46 -21.85 -7.21 -29.32
C VAL A 46 -21.67 -8.57 -29.98
N ASN A 47 -22.32 -9.63 -29.48
CA ASN A 47 -22.29 -10.96 -30.10
C ASN A 47 -23.06 -11.03 -31.42
N GLU A 48 -24.09 -10.21 -31.59
CA GLU A 48 -24.82 -10.13 -32.86
C GLU A 48 -23.98 -9.42 -33.94
N PHE A 49 -23.20 -8.40 -33.55
CA PHE A 49 -22.30 -7.69 -34.47
C PHE A 49 -21.05 -8.49 -34.87
N THR A 50 -20.50 -9.32 -33.98
CA THR A 50 -19.32 -10.15 -34.30
C THR A 50 -19.64 -11.36 -35.16
N ASN A 51 -20.90 -11.82 -35.18
CA ASN A 51 -21.35 -12.95 -35.98
C ASN A 51 -21.89 -12.57 -37.37
N LEU A 52 -21.88 -11.29 -37.75
CA LEU A 52 -22.17 -10.87 -39.12
C LEU A 52 -20.98 -11.26 -40.03
N SER A 53 -20.92 -12.53 -40.45
CA SER A 53 -20.09 -12.98 -41.56
C SER A 53 -20.50 -12.19 -42.80
N ILE A 54 -19.60 -11.32 -43.27
CA ILE A 54 -19.78 -10.57 -44.51
C ILE A 54 -19.91 -11.60 -45.64
N PRO A 55 -21.07 -11.68 -46.33
CA PRO A 55 -21.25 -12.65 -47.39
C PRO A 55 -20.23 -12.39 -48.50
N GLU A 56 -19.53 -13.46 -48.89
CA GLU A 56 -18.47 -13.45 -49.88
C GLU A 56 -19.09 -13.14 -51.25
N VAL A 57 -19.15 -11.85 -51.62
CA VAL A 57 -19.71 -11.41 -52.90
C VAL A 57 -18.74 -11.79 -54.01
N SER A 58 -18.96 -12.96 -54.61
CA SER A 58 -18.26 -13.41 -55.83
C SER A 58 -18.73 -12.57 -57.02
N ARG A 59 -18.09 -11.42 -57.25
CA ARG A 59 -18.29 -10.63 -58.49
C ARG A 59 -17.07 -10.76 -59.40
N PRO A 60 -17.24 -11.14 -60.68
CA PRO A 60 -16.15 -11.15 -61.65
C PRO A 60 -15.93 -9.72 -62.15
N VAL A 61 -14.88 -9.06 -61.69
CA VAL A 61 -14.50 -7.72 -62.16
C VAL A 61 -13.06 -7.75 -62.64
N SER A 62 -12.89 -7.60 -63.94
CA SER A 62 -11.63 -7.45 -64.66
C SER A 62 -11.16 -6.00 -64.69
N GLU A 63 -11.23 -5.30 -63.54
CA GLU A 63 -10.74 -3.92 -63.39
C GLU A 63 -9.49 -3.90 -62.51
N SER A 64 -8.55 -3.03 -62.89
CA SER A 64 -7.18 -2.80 -62.41
C SER A 64 -6.80 -3.49 -61.08
N SER A 65 -5.85 -4.44 -61.19
CA SER A 65 -5.21 -5.16 -60.07
C SER A 65 -4.73 -4.26 -58.91
N ASP A 66 -4.41 -2.99 -59.20
CA ASP A 66 -3.85 -2.05 -58.23
C ASP A 66 -4.92 -1.46 -57.28
N GLU A 67 -6.14 -1.20 -57.75
CA GLU A 67 -7.21 -0.65 -56.88
C GLU A 67 -7.68 -1.70 -55.88
N SER A 68 -7.80 -2.97 -56.30
CA SER A 68 -8.15 -4.08 -55.40
C SER A 68 -7.11 -4.28 -54.29
N SER A 69 -5.83 -3.98 -54.57
CA SER A 69 -4.77 -4.02 -53.55
C SER A 69 -4.96 -2.96 -52.46
N ILE A 70 -5.29 -1.73 -52.86
CA ILE A 70 -5.51 -0.60 -51.93
C ILE A 70 -6.71 -0.86 -51.02
N TYR A 71 -7.83 -1.36 -51.56
CA TYR A 71 -9.00 -1.69 -50.74
C TYR A 71 -8.73 -2.85 -49.78
N ARG A 72 -7.96 -3.87 -50.18
CA ARG A 72 -7.55 -4.95 -49.27
C ARG A 72 -6.71 -4.43 -48.12
N GLU A 73 -5.74 -3.55 -48.39
CA GLU A 73 -4.92 -2.93 -47.35
C GLU A 73 -5.76 -2.07 -46.39
N GLN A 74 -6.73 -1.30 -46.92
CA GLN A 74 -7.65 -0.51 -46.09
C GLN A 74 -8.56 -1.40 -45.22
N ILE A 75 -9.11 -2.49 -45.77
CA ILE A 75 -9.91 -3.45 -45.01
C ILE A 75 -9.08 -4.10 -43.91
N GLU A 76 -7.82 -4.44 -44.18
CA GLU A 76 -6.93 -5.02 -43.18
C GLU A 76 -6.58 -4.03 -42.06
N LYS A 77 -6.33 -2.76 -42.40
CA LYS A 77 -6.16 -1.67 -41.41
C LYS A 77 -7.41 -1.49 -40.54
N LEU A 78 -8.61 -1.56 -41.13
CA LEU A 78 -9.86 -1.47 -40.39
C LEU A 78 -10.07 -2.68 -39.47
N ARG A 79 -9.72 -3.89 -39.91
CA ARG A 79 -9.75 -5.11 -39.07
C ARG A 79 -8.80 -5.00 -37.88
N GLN A 80 -7.59 -4.52 -38.10
CA GLN A 80 -6.62 -4.27 -37.03
C GLN A 80 -7.14 -3.24 -36.02
N LEU A 81 -7.73 -2.15 -36.50
CA LEU A 81 -8.33 -1.13 -35.63
C LEU A 81 -9.50 -1.69 -34.80
N ILE A 82 -10.40 -2.48 -35.42
CA ILE A 82 -11.52 -3.13 -34.72
C ILE A 82 -11.00 -4.10 -33.65
N SER A 83 -9.98 -4.90 -33.96
CA SER A 83 -9.36 -5.82 -33.00
C SER A 83 -8.72 -5.06 -31.83
N GLN A 84 -8.05 -3.95 -32.10
CA GLN A 84 -7.47 -3.09 -31.06
C GLN A 84 -8.54 -2.47 -30.15
N LEU A 85 -9.64 -1.97 -30.74
CA LEU A 85 -10.76 -1.41 -29.97
C LEU A 85 -11.48 -2.49 -29.14
N GLN A 86 -11.65 -3.70 -29.66
CA GLN A 86 -12.21 -4.83 -28.91
C GLN A 86 -11.33 -5.23 -27.72
N LYS A 87 -10.00 -5.20 -27.90
CA LYS A 87 -9.05 -5.42 -26.80
C LYS A 87 -9.18 -4.33 -25.73
N GLN A 88 -9.19 -3.06 -26.13
CA GLN A 88 -9.37 -1.93 -25.20
C GLN A 88 -10.69 -2.02 -24.44
N LEU A 89 -11.79 -2.41 -25.10
CA LEU A 89 -13.09 -2.61 -24.47
C LEU A 89 -13.03 -3.70 -23.39
N LYS A 90 -12.38 -4.84 -23.67
CA LYS A 90 -12.21 -5.92 -22.68
C LYS A 90 -11.35 -5.47 -21.49
N ASP A 91 -10.28 -4.71 -21.75
CA ASP A 91 -9.41 -4.19 -20.69
C ASP A 91 -10.15 -3.17 -19.80
N GLU A 92 -11.00 -2.31 -20.37
CA GLU A 92 -11.88 -1.40 -19.62
C GLU A 92 -12.97 -2.15 -18.83
N GLN A 93 -13.58 -3.18 -19.40
CA GLN A 93 -14.55 -4.03 -18.70
C GLN A 93 -13.91 -4.74 -17.49
N ALA A 94 -12.68 -5.24 -17.64
CA ALA A 94 -11.93 -5.83 -16.54
C ALA A 94 -11.62 -4.80 -15.45
N ARG A 95 -11.23 -3.57 -15.82
CA ARG A 95 -11.02 -2.47 -14.87
C ARG A 95 -12.31 -2.09 -14.13
N ASN A 96 -13.43 -1.99 -14.82
CA ASN A 96 -14.72 -1.69 -14.19
C ASN A 96 -15.16 -2.78 -13.20
N ARG A 97 -15.01 -4.06 -13.55
CA ARG A 97 -15.25 -5.18 -12.60
C ARG A 97 -14.33 -5.08 -11.38
N GLY A 98 -13.07 -4.71 -11.57
CA GLY A 98 -12.13 -4.45 -10.47
C GLY A 98 -12.61 -3.32 -9.55
N LEU A 99 -13.11 -2.22 -10.12
CA LEU A 99 -13.66 -1.09 -9.36
C LEU A 99 -14.94 -1.46 -8.59
N GLU A 100 -15.83 -2.27 -9.16
CA GLU A 100 -17.03 -2.79 -8.48
C GLU A 100 -16.67 -3.66 -7.26
N ILE A 101 -15.67 -4.54 -7.40
CA ILE A 101 -15.16 -5.36 -6.30
C ILE A 101 -14.56 -4.48 -5.20
N LEU A 102 -13.75 -3.47 -5.57
CA LEU A 102 -13.18 -2.53 -4.60
C LEU A 102 -14.25 -1.70 -3.89
N SER A 103 -15.29 -1.29 -4.61
CA SER A 103 -16.43 -0.57 -4.02
C SER A 103 -17.16 -1.43 -2.99
N THR A 104 -17.43 -2.69 -3.32
CA THR A 104 -18.08 -3.66 -2.44
C THR A 104 -17.24 -3.94 -1.19
N CYS A 105 -15.93 -4.19 -1.36
CA CYS A 105 -14.99 -4.37 -0.26
C CYS A 105 -14.91 -3.12 0.65
N GLY A 106 -14.91 -1.93 0.06
CA GLY A 106 -14.96 -0.66 0.79
C GLY A 106 -16.25 -0.53 1.64
N HIS A 107 -17.39 -0.96 1.11
CA HIS A 107 -18.65 -0.96 1.84
C HIS A 107 -18.65 -1.95 3.02
N GLU A 108 -18.19 -3.18 2.81
CA GLU A 108 -18.03 -4.19 3.87
C GLU A 108 -17.09 -3.70 4.99
N GLN A 109 -15.99 -3.05 4.63
CA GLN A 109 -15.06 -2.47 5.59
C GLN A 109 -15.69 -1.32 6.39
N GLN A 110 -16.58 -0.52 5.79
CA GLN A 110 -17.31 0.51 6.53
C GLN A 110 -18.30 -0.10 7.53
N ILE A 111 -18.99 -1.19 7.16
CA ILE A 111 -19.88 -1.92 8.05
C ILE A 111 -19.11 -2.50 9.23
N GLU A 112 -17.98 -3.17 8.99
CA GLU A 112 -17.17 -3.76 10.06
C GLU A 112 -16.58 -2.69 10.99
N ASN A 113 -16.15 -1.54 10.45
CA ASN A 113 -15.71 -0.41 11.27
C ASN A 113 -16.83 0.14 12.17
N LYS A 114 -18.06 0.24 11.66
CA LYS A 114 -19.22 0.63 12.48
C LYS A 114 -19.47 -0.39 13.59
N ARG A 115 -19.42 -1.70 13.27
CA ARG A 115 -19.57 -2.78 14.25
C ARG A 115 -18.52 -2.72 15.36
N LEU A 116 -17.24 -2.56 15.00
CA LEU A 116 -16.14 -2.45 15.96
C LEU A 116 -16.24 -1.20 16.83
N LYS A 117 -16.70 -0.06 16.28
CA LYS A 117 -16.95 1.16 17.08
C LYS A 117 -18.02 0.94 18.14
N VAL A 118 -19.11 0.27 17.80
CA VAL A 118 -20.17 -0.09 18.77
C VAL A 118 -19.61 -1.03 19.84
N GLN A 119 -18.80 -2.02 19.45
CA GLN A 119 -18.19 -2.94 20.40
C GLN A 119 -17.20 -2.24 21.37
N ILE A 120 -16.38 -1.32 20.86
CA ILE A 120 -15.48 -0.50 21.70
C ILE A 120 -16.28 0.36 22.67
N ALA A 121 -17.39 0.97 22.24
CA ALA A 121 -18.26 1.75 23.11
C ALA A 121 -18.84 0.87 24.23
N SER A 122 -19.34 -0.33 23.89
CA SER A 122 -19.83 -1.30 24.87
C SER A 122 -18.76 -1.68 25.89
N TYR A 123 -17.53 -1.98 25.47
CA TYR A 123 -16.46 -2.32 26.41
C TYR A 123 -16.05 -1.13 27.28
N LYS A 124 -16.05 0.10 26.75
CA LYS A 124 -15.80 1.30 27.56
C LYS A 124 -16.86 1.48 28.65
N THR A 125 -18.14 1.25 28.34
CA THR A 125 -19.20 1.28 29.36
C THR A 125 -19.00 0.21 30.42
N GLN A 126 -18.64 -1.02 30.01
CA GLN A 126 -18.34 -2.11 30.97
C GLN A 126 -17.14 -1.78 31.88
N VAL A 127 -16.08 -1.19 31.32
CA VAL A 127 -14.91 -0.75 32.11
C VAL A 127 -15.32 0.35 33.10
N ALA A 128 -16.07 1.36 32.66
CA ALA A 128 -16.55 2.42 33.55
C ALA A 128 -17.45 1.89 34.68
N ASP A 129 -18.30 0.90 34.39
CA ASP A 129 -19.12 0.23 35.41
C ASP A 129 -18.27 -0.56 36.40
N LEU A 130 -17.23 -1.26 35.93
CA LEU A 130 -16.29 -1.98 36.80
C LEU A 130 -15.47 -1.02 37.66
N GLU A 131 -14.98 0.09 37.10
CA GLU A 131 -14.29 1.15 37.84
C GLU A 131 -15.20 1.77 38.90
N LYS A 132 -16.47 2.02 38.58
CA LYS A 132 -17.46 2.50 39.54
C LYS A 132 -17.70 1.51 40.67
N ARG A 133 -17.80 0.22 40.36
CA ARG A 133 -17.96 -0.85 41.37
C ARG A 133 -16.73 -0.97 42.26
N LEU A 134 -15.52 -0.93 41.69
CA LEU A 134 -14.28 -0.93 42.46
C LEU A 134 -14.20 0.29 43.38
N GLY A 135 -14.52 1.49 42.88
CA GLY A 135 -14.54 2.70 43.69
C GLY A 135 -15.63 2.71 44.79
N GLN A 136 -16.71 1.93 44.64
CA GLN A 136 -17.70 1.72 45.70
C GLN A 136 -17.19 0.72 46.75
N VAL A 137 -16.62 -0.40 46.32
CA VAL A 137 -16.02 -1.40 47.22
C VAL A 137 -14.92 -0.78 48.05
N ASP A 138 -14.00 -0.02 47.44
CA ASP A 138 -12.93 0.66 48.18
C ASP A 138 -13.47 1.61 49.25
N ARG A 139 -14.57 2.33 48.99
CA ARG A 139 -15.16 3.25 49.99
C ARG A 139 -15.92 2.53 51.08
N ASP A 140 -16.73 1.53 50.72
CA ASP A 140 -17.57 0.82 51.68
C ASP A 140 -16.74 -0.12 52.55
N GLU A 141 -15.71 -0.78 51.98
CA GLU A 141 -14.76 -1.59 52.73
C GLU A 141 -13.81 -0.73 53.57
N LEU A 142 -13.27 0.39 53.09
CA LEU A 142 -12.48 1.27 53.96
C LEU A 142 -13.32 1.88 55.09
N ASN A 143 -14.55 2.29 54.82
CA ASN A 143 -15.42 2.85 55.85
C ASN A 143 -15.85 1.78 56.86
N SER A 144 -16.19 0.58 56.39
CA SER A 144 -16.51 -0.58 57.24
C SER A 144 -15.30 -1.03 58.06
N TYR A 145 -14.10 -1.05 57.45
CA TYR A 145 -12.85 -1.36 58.13
C TYR A 145 -12.51 -0.30 59.18
N HIS A 146 -12.63 0.99 58.87
CA HIS A 146 -12.44 2.06 59.85
C HIS A 146 -13.48 2.08 60.98
N GLN A 147 -14.71 1.64 60.72
CA GLN A 147 -15.74 1.50 61.75
C GLN A 147 -15.46 0.28 62.64
N SER A 148 -15.08 -0.87 62.06
CA SER A 148 -14.79 -2.10 62.83
C SER A 148 -13.46 -2.05 63.60
N VAL A 149 -12.48 -1.28 63.14
CA VAL A 149 -11.21 -1.07 63.86
C VAL A 149 -11.41 -0.17 65.09
N LYS A 150 -12.43 0.70 65.09
CA LYS A 150 -12.79 1.51 66.27
C LYS A 150 -13.53 0.72 67.34
N ASP A 151 -14.27 -0.31 66.95
CA ASP A 151 -14.98 -1.21 67.86
C ASP A 151 -14.21 -2.53 67.99
N HIS A 152 -13.13 -2.52 68.77
CA HIS A 152 -12.39 -3.74 69.11
C HIS A 152 -13.29 -4.77 69.80
N SER A 153 -13.77 -5.76 69.05
CA SER A 153 -13.86 -7.18 69.41
C SER A 153 -14.79 -7.90 68.44
N VAL A 154 -14.29 -9.00 67.86
CA VAL A 154 -14.98 -9.98 67.01
C VAL A 154 -14.98 -9.66 65.50
N LEU A 155 -14.09 -10.35 64.78
CA LEU A 155 -14.19 -10.57 63.34
C LEU A 155 -15.56 -11.18 63.03
N PRO A 156 -16.42 -10.54 62.21
CA PRO A 156 -17.67 -11.14 61.79
C PRO A 156 -17.34 -12.37 60.96
N ALA A 157 -17.70 -13.55 61.45
CA ALA A 157 -17.63 -14.76 60.64
C ALA A 157 -18.46 -14.53 59.36
N VAL A 158 -17.81 -14.68 58.21
CA VAL A 158 -18.46 -14.65 56.89
C VAL A 158 -19.68 -15.57 56.95
N SER A 159 -20.88 -15.04 56.71
CA SER A 159 -22.09 -15.83 56.89
C SER A 159 -22.06 -17.03 55.94
N VAL A 160 -22.50 -18.19 56.40
CA VAL A 160 -22.53 -19.43 55.60
C VAL A 160 -23.27 -19.21 54.27
N GLU A 161 -24.33 -18.38 54.27
CA GLU A 161 -25.06 -18.00 53.06
C GLU A 161 -24.22 -17.21 52.05
N SER A 162 -23.36 -16.30 52.52
CA SER A 162 -22.47 -15.55 51.62
C SER A 162 -21.39 -16.44 51.00
N PHE A 163 -20.90 -17.43 51.75
CA PHE A 163 -19.99 -18.43 51.23
C PHE A 163 -20.67 -19.33 50.19
N ASP A 164 -21.88 -19.82 50.46
CA ASP A 164 -22.64 -20.64 49.51
C ASP A 164 -22.99 -19.88 48.22
N ASN A 165 -23.25 -18.58 48.30
CA ASN A 165 -23.46 -17.73 47.13
C ASN A 165 -22.17 -17.55 46.32
N LEU A 166 -21.02 -17.37 46.97
CA LEU A 166 -19.72 -17.32 46.32
C LEU A 166 -19.36 -18.66 45.65
N VAL A 167 -19.66 -19.79 46.29
CA VAL A 167 -19.44 -21.13 45.71
C VAL A 167 -20.31 -21.33 44.47
N ARG A 168 -21.60 -20.94 44.52
CA ARG A 168 -22.51 -21.00 43.37
C ARG A 168 -22.03 -20.11 42.22
N GLU A 169 -21.64 -18.88 42.51
CA GLU A 169 -21.16 -17.96 41.48
C GLU A 169 -19.82 -18.41 40.90
N ASN A 170 -18.92 -18.95 41.72
CA ASN A 170 -17.66 -19.53 41.24
C ASN A 170 -17.93 -20.73 40.31
N THR A 171 -18.86 -21.61 40.68
CA THR A 171 -19.28 -22.73 39.83
C THR A 171 -19.89 -22.24 38.51
N ARG A 172 -20.72 -21.19 38.54
CA ARG A 172 -21.29 -20.55 37.34
C ARG A 172 -20.21 -19.96 36.43
N LEU A 173 -19.22 -19.28 37.01
CA LEU A 173 -18.09 -18.71 36.28
C LEU A 173 -17.19 -19.80 35.68
N GLN A 174 -16.92 -20.88 36.42
CA GLN A 174 -16.19 -22.04 35.92
C GLN A 174 -16.90 -22.69 34.72
N GLN A 175 -18.23 -22.87 34.80
CA GLN A 175 -19.01 -23.37 33.66
C GLN A 175 -18.98 -22.42 32.45
N LYS A 176 -19.00 -21.09 32.69
CA LYS A 176 -18.88 -20.10 31.62
C LYS A 176 -17.52 -20.15 30.94
N ILE A 177 -16.44 -20.28 31.72
CA ILE A 177 -15.07 -20.45 31.20
C ILE A 177 -14.97 -21.71 30.34
N GLN A 178 -15.45 -22.85 30.84
CA GLN A 178 -15.44 -24.10 30.07
C GLN A 178 -16.20 -23.99 28.73
N ARG A 179 -17.35 -23.31 28.69
CA ARG A 179 -18.08 -23.09 27.43
C ARG A 179 -17.29 -22.23 26.45
N MET A 180 -16.68 -21.14 26.92
CA MET A 180 -15.84 -20.30 26.07
C MET A 180 -14.61 -21.05 25.55
N GLU A 181 -14.01 -21.92 26.34
CA GLU A 181 -12.89 -22.77 25.91
C GLU A 181 -13.31 -23.75 24.80
N VAL A 182 -14.49 -24.37 24.93
CA VAL A 182 -15.06 -25.25 23.90
C VAL A 182 -15.38 -24.48 22.61
N ASP A 183 -16.01 -23.30 22.71
CA ASP A 183 -16.32 -22.45 21.57
C ASP A 183 -15.04 -21.95 20.87
N GLN A 184 -14.01 -21.60 21.66
CA GLN A 184 -12.70 -21.21 21.13
C GLN A 184 -12.00 -22.37 20.43
N ALA A 185 -12.06 -23.59 20.98
CA ALA A 185 -11.50 -24.78 20.34
C ALA A 185 -12.22 -25.09 19.02
N ALA A 186 -13.54 -24.98 18.97
CA ALA A 186 -14.32 -25.14 17.74
C ALA A 186 -13.96 -24.09 16.69
N ALA A 187 -13.81 -22.82 17.09
CA ALA A 187 -13.41 -21.74 16.20
C ALA A 187 -11.98 -21.93 15.65
N MET A 188 -11.04 -22.40 16.49
CA MET A 188 -9.68 -22.74 16.06
C MET A 188 -9.68 -23.91 15.06
N SER A 189 -10.44 -24.97 15.35
CA SER A 189 -10.58 -26.11 14.42
C SER A 189 -11.17 -25.69 13.07
N SER A 190 -12.15 -24.78 13.04
CA SER A 190 -12.69 -24.23 11.79
C SER A 190 -11.66 -23.41 11.01
N LYS A 191 -10.79 -22.66 11.71
CA LYS A 191 -9.70 -21.91 11.06
C LYS A 191 -8.62 -22.83 10.51
N ASP A 192 -8.25 -23.88 11.24
CA ASP A 192 -7.28 -24.87 10.77
C ASP A 192 -7.76 -25.61 9.52
N GLU A 193 -9.06 -25.87 9.42
CA GLU A 193 -9.68 -26.43 8.21
C GLU A 193 -9.62 -25.44 7.04
N ALA A 194 -9.90 -24.15 7.26
CA ALA A 194 -9.78 -23.12 6.24
C ALA A 194 -8.33 -22.95 5.76
N ILE A 195 -7.35 -23.01 6.68
CA ILE A 195 -5.91 -22.97 6.34
C ILE A 195 -5.54 -24.18 5.48
N ARG A 196 -6.00 -25.39 5.83
CA ARG A 196 -5.77 -26.59 5.00
C ARG A 196 -6.35 -26.45 3.60
N GLN A 197 -7.56 -25.90 3.46
CA GLN A 197 -8.17 -25.66 2.16
C GLN A 197 -7.39 -24.64 1.32
N LEU A 198 -6.89 -23.56 1.94
CA LEU A 198 -6.06 -22.57 1.25
C LEU A 198 -4.71 -23.17 0.82
N GLN A 199 -4.07 -23.97 1.67
CA GLN A 199 -2.83 -24.69 1.32
C GLN A 199 -3.05 -25.61 0.11
N MET A 200 -4.15 -26.37 0.09
CA MET A 200 -4.52 -27.20 -1.06
C MET A 200 -4.68 -26.38 -2.36
N ARG A 201 -5.31 -25.20 -2.29
CA ARG A 201 -5.47 -24.32 -3.48
C ARG A 201 -4.13 -23.76 -3.95
N ILE A 202 -3.26 -23.37 -3.03
CA ILE A 202 -1.90 -22.89 -3.35
C ILE A 202 -1.13 -24.00 -4.06
N GLU A 203 -1.21 -25.24 -3.56
CA GLU A 203 -0.52 -26.39 -4.15
C GLU A 203 -1.09 -26.76 -5.54
N GLN A 204 -2.41 -26.65 -5.72
CA GLN A 204 -3.05 -26.77 -7.04
C GLN A 204 -2.54 -25.69 -8.02
N GLN A 205 -2.49 -24.42 -7.61
CA GLN A 205 -1.96 -23.33 -8.44
C GLN A 205 -0.46 -23.49 -8.73
N ALA A 206 0.32 -23.94 -7.74
CA ALA A 206 1.74 -24.23 -7.92
C ALA A 206 1.97 -25.35 -8.93
N SER A 207 1.04 -26.31 -9.06
CA SER A 207 1.11 -27.37 -10.07
C SER A 207 0.74 -26.91 -11.48
N THR A 208 -0.07 -25.86 -11.64
CA THR A 208 -0.46 -25.33 -12.97
C THR A 208 0.57 -24.36 -13.54
N LEU A 209 1.27 -23.58 -12.70
CA LEU A 209 2.27 -22.59 -13.11
C LEU A 209 3.40 -23.15 -14.02
N PRO A 210 3.98 -24.34 -13.76
CA PRO A 210 4.97 -24.93 -14.66
C PRO A 210 4.41 -25.24 -16.05
N SER A 211 3.15 -25.65 -16.14
CA SER A 211 2.51 -25.96 -17.43
C SER A 211 2.27 -24.68 -18.25
N GLU A 212 1.87 -23.58 -17.60
CA GLU A 212 1.72 -22.27 -18.23
C GLU A 212 3.06 -21.68 -18.65
N SER A 213 4.10 -21.83 -17.81
CA SER A 213 5.47 -21.42 -18.13
C SER A 213 6.01 -22.17 -19.36
N ASN A 214 5.78 -23.48 -19.44
CA ASN A 214 6.16 -24.28 -20.60
C ASN A 214 5.39 -23.85 -21.87
N ALA A 215 4.11 -23.50 -21.75
CA ALA A 215 3.32 -22.99 -22.87
C ALA A 215 3.84 -21.63 -23.37
N LEU A 216 4.18 -20.71 -22.45
CA LEU A 216 4.80 -19.43 -22.79
C LEU A 216 6.17 -19.60 -23.44
N GLN A 217 6.99 -20.52 -22.94
CA GLN A 217 8.30 -20.82 -23.52
C GLN A 217 8.16 -21.41 -24.94
N SER A 218 7.16 -22.27 -25.17
CA SER A 218 6.85 -22.80 -26.51
C SER A 218 6.39 -21.70 -27.46
N LEU A 219 5.53 -20.78 -27.00
CA LEU A 219 5.07 -19.64 -27.79
C LEU A 219 6.24 -18.70 -28.15
N GLN A 220 7.15 -18.45 -27.19
CA GLN A 220 8.36 -17.66 -27.42
C GLN A 220 9.27 -18.30 -28.48
N GLN A 221 9.46 -19.63 -28.44
CA GLN A 221 10.21 -20.35 -29.47
C GLN A 221 9.55 -20.24 -30.85
N GLN A 222 8.22 -20.31 -30.93
CA GLN A 222 7.50 -20.12 -32.19
C GLN A 222 7.68 -18.71 -32.75
N MET A 223 7.59 -17.67 -31.91
CA MET A 223 7.85 -16.30 -32.36
C MET A 223 9.28 -16.12 -32.87
N GLU A 224 10.27 -16.72 -32.21
CA GLU A 224 11.67 -16.64 -32.64
C GLU A 224 11.90 -17.36 -33.98
N GLN A 225 11.25 -18.52 -34.19
CA GLN A 225 11.27 -19.22 -35.47
C GLN A 225 10.63 -18.40 -36.59
N MET A 226 9.48 -17.77 -36.35
CA MET A 226 8.86 -16.87 -37.34
C MET A 226 9.74 -15.66 -37.64
N SER A 227 10.36 -15.06 -36.62
CA SER A 227 11.28 -13.93 -36.81
C SER A 227 12.48 -14.31 -37.68
N LYS A 228 13.05 -15.52 -37.46
CA LYS A 228 14.15 -16.04 -38.29
C LYS A 228 13.69 -16.27 -39.73
N SER A 229 12.50 -16.86 -39.93
CA SER A 229 11.93 -17.08 -41.28
C SER A 229 11.72 -15.76 -42.04
N VAL A 230 11.14 -14.75 -41.39
CA VAL A 230 10.96 -13.41 -41.99
C VAL A 230 12.31 -12.79 -42.35
N HIS A 231 13.31 -12.91 -41.47
CA HIS A 231 14.65 -12.38 -41.75
C HIS A 231 15.32 -13.07 -42.94
N SER A 232 15.20 -14.39 -43.06
CA SER A 232 15.69 -15.14 -44.23
C SER A 232 15.02 -14.69 -45.53
N LEU A 233 13.70 -14.47 -45.52
CA LEU A 233 12.97 -13.97 -46.69
C LEU A 233 13.41 -12.56 -47.11
N ILE A 234 13.73 -11.69 -46.14
CA ILE A 234 14.28 -10.35 -46.42
C ILE A 234 15.65 -10.45 -47.09
N ILE A 235 16.53 -11.31 -46.56
CA ILE A 235 17.87 -11.53 -47.13
C ILE A 235 17.75 -12.06 -48.57
N GLU A 236 16.91 -13.08 -48.81
CA GLU A 236 16.71 -13.66 -50.14
C GLU A 236 16.17 -12.64 -51.15
N LYS A 237 15.21 -11.80 -50.73
CA LYS A 237 14.67 -10.73 -51.57
C LYS A 237 15.71 -9.65 -51.88
N SER A 238 16.56 -9.31 -50.91
CA SER A 238 17.65 -8.34 -51.11
C SER A 238 18.74 -8.86 -52.04
N ALA A 239 19.09 -10.16 -51.96
CA ALA A 239 20.05 -10.79 -52.86
C ALA A 239 19.53 -10.85 -54.31
N SER A 240 18.25 -11.17 -54.50
CA SER A 240 17.61 -11.18 -55.84
C SER A 240 17.52 -9.81 -56.52
N HIS A 241 17.63 -8.70 -55.78
CA HIS A 241 17.67 -7.35 -56.36
C HIS A 241 19.10 -6.86 -56.68
N GLN A 242 20.14 -7.57 -56.24
CA GLN A 242 21.54 -7.18 -56.46
C GLN A 242 22.19 -7.89 -57.66
N GLU A 243 21.59 -8.96 -58.19
CA GLU A 243 22.12 -9.75 -59.33
C GLU A 243 21.65 -9.33 -60.73
N GLN A 244 21.15 -8.10 -60.94
CA GLN A 244 21.04 -7.53 -62.30
C GLN A 244 22.11 -6.46 -62.58
N PRO A 245 23.37 -6.84 -62.83
CA PRO A 245 24.35 -5.92 -63.39
C PRO A 245 24.07 -5.72 -64.89
N ALA A 246 23.78 -4.48 -65.26
CA ALA A 246 23.73 -4.02 -66.64
C ALA A 246 25.05 -4.34 -67.37
N THR A 247 25.07 -5.42 -68.14
CA THR A 247 26.12 -5.70 -69.12
C THR A 247 25.64 -5.27 -70.50
N SER A 248 26.00 -4.05 -70.90
CA SER A 248 25.97 -3.63 -72.31
C SER A 248 27.23 -2.83 -72.61
N LYS A 249 28.34 -3.56 -72.67
CA LYS A 249 29.61 -3.08 -73.21
C LYS A 249 29.56 -3.24 -74.74
N LEU A 250 29.38 -2.12 -75.44
CA LEU A 250 29.59 -2.02 -76.89
C LEU A 250 31.09 -2.11 -77.18
N SER A 251 31.51 -3.28 -77.63
CA SER A 251 32.77 -3.51 -78.33
C SER A 251 32.63 -3.06 -79.79
N LEU A 252 33.33 -1.99 -80.18
CA LEU A 252 33.47 -1.60 -81.59
C LEU A 252 34.93 -1.22 -81.87
N SER A 253 35.75 -2.24 -82.12
CA SER A 253 37.05 -2.10 -82.78
C SER A 253 36.98 -2.91 -84.06
N GLN A 254 36.80 -2.22 -85.19
CA GLN A 254 36.88 -2.83 -86.51
C GLN A 254 37.60 -1.86 -87.46
N GLU A 255 38.89 -2.12 -87.66
CA GLU A 255 39.67 -1.60 -88.78
C GLU A 255 39.11 -2.17 -90.09
N VAL A 256 38.75 -1.32 -91.05
CA VAL A 256 38.58 -1.70 -92.46
C VAL A 256 39.10 -0.58 -93.35
N SER A 257 40.15 -0.91 -94.10
CA SER A 257 40.75 -0.11 -95.16
C SER A 257 40.00 -0.32 -96.48
N LEU A 258 39.98 0.73 -97.35
CA LEU A 258 39.53 0.81 -98.77
C LEU A 258 38.11 1.41 -99.01
N PRO A 259 37.82 1.92 -100.23
CA PRO A 259 38.40 3.05 -100.95
C PRO A 259 37.48 4.30 -100.85
N ARG A 260 38.09 5.49 -100.78
CA ARG A 260 37.42 6.80 -100.65
C ARG A 260 36.45 7.08 -101.80
N ASP A 261 35.16 6.97 -101.51
CA ASP A 261 34.12 7.75 -102.18
C ASP A 261 33.70 8.88 -101.22
N PRO A 262 34.09 10.16 -101.49
CA PRO A 262 33.86 11.27 -100.57
C PRO A 262 32.38 11.58 -100.29
N GLY A 263 31.46 11.01 -101.08
CA GLY A 263 30.01 11.10 -100.80
C GLY A 263 29.59 10.29 -99.57
N CYS A 264 30.12 9.06 -99.41
CA CYS A 264 29.70 8.14 -98.35
C CYS A 264 30.31 8.52 -96.99
N GLU A 265 31.55 9.03 -96.96
CA GLU A 265 32.18 9.55 -95.73
C GLU A 265 31.42 10.77 -95.18
N ASN A 266 30.92 11.66 -96.04
CA ASN A 266 30.19 12.85 -95.62
C ASN A 266 28.82 12.50 -95.01
N GLU A 267 28.15 11.50 -95.58
CA GLU A 267 26.88 10.99 -95.06
C GLU A 267 27.09 10.22 -93.74
N ALA A 268 28.17 9.45 -93.61
CA ALA A 268 28.56 8.82 -92.35
C ALA A 268 28.85 9.84 -91.25
N LEU A 269 29.58 10.93 -91.56
CA LEU A 269 29.85 12.02 -90.62
C LEU A 269 28.57 12.77 -90.23
N LYS A 270 27.64 13.03 -91.16
CA LYS A 270 26.34 13.64 -90.85
C LYS A 270 25.51 12.75 -89.92
N ASN A 271 25.46 11.45 -90.19
CA ASN A 271 24.77 10.49 -89.33
C ASN A 271 25.43 10.41 -87.94
N GLN A 272 26.76 10.52 -87.88
CA GLN A 272 27.47 10.56 -86.61
C GLN A 272 27.21 11.86 -85.83
N ILE A 273 27.18 13.00 -86.50
CA ILE A 273 26.82 14.29 -85.89
C ILE A 273 25.39 14.24 -85.35
N SER A 274 24.44 13.70 -86.11
CA SER A 274 23.05 13.54 -85.66
C SER A 274 22.96 12.64 -84.42
N ARG A 275 23.65 11.49 -84.41
CA ARG A 275 23.68 10.60 -83.24
C ARG A 275 24.29 11.28 -82.01
N LEU A 276 25.36 12.05 -82.20
CA LEU A 276 25.99 12.79 -81.10
C LEU A 276 25.07 13.90 -80.58
N ASP A 277 24.28 14.54 -81.45
CA ASP A 277 23.29 15.54 -81.05
C ASP A 277 22.12 14.90 -80.27
N ASP A 278 21.63 13.74 -80.70
CA ASP A 278 20.61 12.97 -79.97
C ASP A 278 21.11 12.54 -78.59
N GLN A 279 22.36 12.05 -78.50
CA GLN A 279 22.99 11.70 -77.22
C GLN A 279 23.18 12.93 -76.32
N LEU A 280 23.57 14.07 -76.89
CA LEU A 280 23.70 15.32 -76.15
C LEU A 280 22.33 15.78 -75.60
N GLN A 281 21.27 15.69 -76.41
CA GLN A 281 19.89 15.99 -75.98
C GLN A 281 19.42 15.05 -74.88
N GLU A 282 19.72 13.76 -74.96
CA GLU A 282 19.39 12.80 -73.91
C GLU A 282 20.10 13.15 -72.59
N VAL A 283 21.40 13.48 -72.63
CA VAL A 283 22.16 13.91 -71.45
C VAL A 283 21.62 15.22 -70.87
N ILE A 284 21.22 16.17 -71.71
CA ILE A 284 20.57 17.42 -71.27
C ILE A 284 19.25 17.11 -70.55
N GLN A 285 18.41 16.24 -71.10
CA GLN A 285 17.15 15.85 -70.47
C GLN A 285 17.36 15.09 -69.16
N MET A 286 18.34 14.17 -69.11
CA MET A 286 18.69 13.45 -67.89
C MET A 286 19.20 14.41 -66.81
N ASN A 287 20.04 15.38 -67.18
CA ASN A 287 20.54 16.41 -66.27
C ASN A 287 19.38 17.27 -65.73
N ALA A 288 18.44 17.67 -66.59
CA ALA A 288 17.25 18.41 -66.16
C ALA A 288 16.39 17.61 -65.16
N ARG A 289 16.17 16.31 -65.39
CA ARG A 289 15.45 15.44 -64.43
C ARG A 289 16.21 15.31 -63.11
N TRP A 290 17.53 15.15 -63.17
CA TRP A 290 18.38 15.06 -61.99
C TRP A 290 18.36 16.35 -61.16
N GLN A 291 18.39 17.52 -61.81
CA GLN A 291 18.25 18.82 -61.14
C GLN A 291 16.88 18.96 -60.47
N GLY A 292 15.81 18.49 -61.10
CA GLY A 292 14.47 18.44 -60.51
C GLY A 292 14.43 17.58 -59.25
N TYR A 293 14.93 16.35 -59.33
CA TYR A 293 15.06 15.45 -58.18
C TYR A 293 15.92 16.04 -57.06
N ASN A 294 17.05 16.65 -57.40
CA ASN A 294 17.93 17.27 -56.40
C ASN A 294 17.24 18.44 -55.70
N SER A 295 16.47 19.25 -56.43
CA SER A 295 15.68 20.34 -55.87
C SER A 295 14.59 19.84 -54.90
N GLU A 296 13.90 18.74 -55.24
CA GLU A 296 12.91 18.11 -54.35
C GLU A 296 13.56 17.52 -53.10
N ARG A 297 14.70 16.85 -53.26
CA ARG A 297 15.50 16.31 -52.16
C ARG A 297 15.96 17.41 -51.20
N GLU A 298 16.45 18.54 -51.72
CA GLU A 298 16.86 19.68 -50.90
C GLU A 298 15.69 20.27 -50.10
N LYS A 299 14.51 20.39 -50.71
CA LYS A 299 13.27 20.80 -50.00
C LYS A 299 12.91 19.83 -48.87
N TYR A 300 13.00 18.53 -49.13
CA TYR A 300 12.73 17.50 -48.11
C TYR A 300 13.73 17.55 -46.94
N VAL A 301 15.02 17.68 -47.24
CA VAL A 301 16.07 17.82 -46.21
C VAL A 301 15.85 19.09 -45.37
N SER A 302 15.53 20.22 -46.02
CA SER A 302 15.22 21.46 -45.31
C SER A 302 14.00 21.31 -44.39
N ALA A 303 12.93 20.65 -44.85
CA ALA A 303 11.75 20.38 -44.02
C ALA A 303 12.05 19.46 -42.81
N LEU A 304 12.93 18.47 -42.98
CA LEU A 304 13.40 17.63 -41.87
C LEU A 304 14.22 18.42 -40.85
N GLN A 305 15.11 19.30 -41.31
CA GLN A 305 15.89 20.16 -40.43
C GLN A 305 15.00 21.10 -39.61
N THR A 306 13.94 21.66 -40.20
CA THR A 306 12.96 22.47 -39.46
C THR A 306 12.24 21.65 -38.40
N LYS A 307 11.76 20.45 -38.73
CA LYS A 307 11.12 19.55 -37.74
C LYS A 307 12.07 19.15 -36.61
N GLN A 308 13.34 18.93 -36.92
CA GLN A 308 14.34 18.61 -35.89
C GLN A 308 14.49 19.78 -34.91
N ALA A 309 14.64 21.01 -35.41
CA ALA A 309 14.73 22.20 -34.58
C ALA A 309 13.48 22.40 -33.70
N GLU A 310 12.28 22.18 -34.24
CA GLU A 310 11.03 22.24 -33.47
C GLU A 310 10.96 21.20 -32.34
N LEU A 311 11.44 19.98 -32.58
CA LEU A 311 11.48 18.92 -31.57
C LEU A 311 12.52 19.22 -30.48
N GLU A 312 13.69 19.74 -30.86
CA GLU A 312 14.71 20.17 -29.91
C GLU A 312 14.19 21.31 -29.02
N GLU A 313 13.46 22.29 -29.58
CA GLU A 313 12.82 23.35 -28.83
C GLU A 313 11.76 22.81 -27.86
N LYS A 314 10.90 21.88 -28.32
CA LYS A 314 9.90 21.21 -27.45
C LYS A 314 10.54 20.42 -26.32
N LEU A 315 11.67 19.75 -26.57
CA LEU A 315 12.40 18.99 -25.57
C LEU A 315 13.02 19.92 -24.53
N VAL A 316 13.63 21.02 -24.97
CA VAL A 316 14.15 22.07 -24.07
C VAL A 316 13.01 22.71 -23.26
N ALA A 317 11.86 22.97 -23.86
CA ALA A 317 10.69 23.49 -23.17
C ALA A 317 10.11 22.50 -22.14
N ALA A 318 10.08 21.21 -22.47
CA ALA A 318 9.65 20.15 -21.56
C ALA A 318 10.62 19.96 -20.38
N ASN A 319 11.94 20.01 -20.62
CA ASN A 319 12.94 20.00 -19.54
C ASN A 319 12.96 21.29 -18.70
N LYS A 320 12.49 22.40 -19.27
CA LYS A 320 12.24 23.66 -18.55
C LYS A 320 10.92 23.70 -17.79
N VAL A 321 10.13 22.62 -17.79
CA VAL A 321 9.07 22.45 -16.79
C VAL A 321 9.75 22.24 -15.44
N GLN A 322 10.22 23.34 -14.89
CA GLN A 322 10.77 23.44 -13.55
C GLN A 322 9.67 22.96 -12.62
N ILE A 323 9.96 21.88 -11.88
CA ILE A 323 9.22 21.55 -10.66
C ILE A 323 9.17 22.86 -9.88
N SER A 324 7.97 23.39 -9.68
CA SER A 324 7.82 24.69 -9.02
C SER A 324 8.56 24.66 -7.68
N GLU A 325 9.12 25.78 -7.26
CA GLU A 325 9.84 25.86 -5.99
C GLU A 325 8.96 25.34 -4.83
N GLU A 326 7.64 25.55 -4.90
CA GLU A 326 6.67 25.00 -3.94
C GLU A 326 6.58 23.46 -3.98
N GLN A 327 6.59 22.85 -5.16
CA GLN A 327 6.63 21.40 -5.31
C GLN A 327 7.96 20.83 -4.82
N GLN A 328 9.08 21.50 -5.09
CA GLN A 328 10.38 21.10 -4.58
C GLN A 328 10.41 21.18 -3.05
N GLN A 329 9.94 22.28 -2.45
CA GLN A 329 9.81 22.43 -1.00
C GLN A 329 8.84 21.39 -0.38
N ARG A 330 7.82 20.93 -1.12
CA ARG A 330 6.92 19.86 -0.66
C ARG A 330 7.63 18.51 -0.67
N ILE A 331 8.41 18.22 -1.71
CA ILE A 331 9.25 17.02 -1.79
C ILE A 331 10.28 17.02 -0.67
N ASP A 332 10.95 18.15 -0.42
CA ASP A 332 11.97 18.27 0.62
C ASP A 332 11.36 18.11 2.03
N ARG A 333 10.17 18.65 2.28
CA ARG A 333 9.43 18.42 3.53
C ARG A 333 9.09 16.95 3.73
N LEU A 334 8.62 16.27 2.69
CA LEU A 334 8.35 14.83 2.75
C LEU A 334 9.62 14.04 3.03
N ILE A 335 10.73 14.36 2.36
CA ILE A 335 12.03 13.72 2.60
C ILE A 335 12.47 13.93 4.05
N GLN A 336 12.35 15.14 4.59
CA GLN A 336 12.69 15.43 5.99
C GLN A 336 11.79 14.67 6.98
N GLU A 337 10.49 14.56 6.71
CA GLU A 337 9.57 13.79 7.54
C GLU A 337 9.92 12.29 7.54
N HIS A 338 10.24 11.72 6.37
CA HIS A 338 10.68 10.34 6.26
C HIS A 338 12.03 10.09 6.95
N LYS A 339 12.99 11.02 6.84
CA LYS A 339 14.25 10.95 7.59
C LYS A 339 14.02 10.91 9.10
N LYS A 340 13.10 11.73 9.63
CA LYS A 340 12.73 11.70 11.05
C LYS A 340 12.09 10.37 11.46
N LYS A 341 11.19 9.82 10.63
CA LYS A 341 10.57 8.51 10.89
C LYS A 341 11.61 7.38 10.90
N ILE A 342 12.59 7.42 10.00
CA ILE A 342 13.69 6.44 9.97
C ILE A 342 14.51 6.52 11.26
N ALA A 343 14.90 7.73 11.70
CA ALA A 343 15.63 7.91 12.95
C ALA A 343 14.85 7.37 14.17
N MET A 344 13.53 7.62 14.26
CA MET A 344 12.71 7.07 15.35
C MET A 344 12.63 5.54 15.32
N ILE A 345 12.61 4.92 14.14
CA ILE A 345 12.63 3.47 14.00
C ILE A 345 13.99 2.90 14.42
N GLU A 346 15.09 3.56 14.06
CA GLU A 346 16.44 3.19 14.46
C GLU A 346 16.62 3.26 15.98
N ASP A 347 16.16 4.33 16.63
CA ASP A 347 16.16 4.45 18.09
C ASP A 347 15.31 3.37 18.77
N SER A 348 14.14 3.08 18.22
CA SER A 348 13.27 2.00 18.74
C SER A 348 13.92 0.63 18.57
N LYS A 349 14.65 0.41 17.48
CA LYS A 349 15.38 -0.85 17.25
C LYS A 349 16.50 -1.02 18.27
N ILE A 350 17.28 0.03 18.54
CA ILE A 350 18.36 0.01 19.55
C ILE A 350 17.79 -0.38 20.92
N LYS A 351 16.66 0.23 21.34
CA LYS A 351 16.00 -0.12 22.60
C LYS A 351 15.58 -1.59 22.68
N VAL A 352 14.99 -2.12 21.61
CA VAL A 352 14.59 -3.54 21.55
C VAL A 352 15.81 -4.48 21.57
N ASP A 353 16.92 -4.09 20.94
CA ASP A 353 18.16 -4.86 20.97
C ASP A 353 18.78 -4.87 22.38
N ASP A 354 18.73 -3.74 23.10
CA ASP A 354 19.15 -3.65 24.50
C ASP A 354 18.26 -4.49 25.44
N GLU A 355 16.94 -4.43 25.29
CA GLU A 355 16.00 -5.27 26.04
C GLU A 355 16.26 -6.76 25.79
N ASN A 356 16.47 -7.15 24.53
CA ASN A 356 16.84 -8.52 24.17
C ASN A 356 18.18 -8.94 24.79
N ARG A 357 19.16 -8.03 24.86
CA ARG A 357 20.45 -8.29 25.51
C ARG A 357 20.26 -8.54 27.01
N MET A 358 19.43 -7.74 27.68
CA MET A 358 19.11 -7.91 29.11
C MET A 358 18.39 -9.23 29.38
N LEU A 359 17.38 -9.58 28.57
CA LEU A 359 16.67 -10.85 28.70
C LEU A 359 17.58 -12.07 28.51
N ARG A 360 18.54 -11.99 27.58
CA ARG A 360 19.55 -13.05 27.39
C ARG A 360 20.44 -13.22 28.62
N GLN A 361 20.85 -12.13 29.27
CA GLN A 361 21.63 -12.19 30.52
C GLN A 361 20.80 -12.79 31.66
N GLU A 362 19.51 -12.44 31.74
CA GLU A 362 18.61 -12.96 32.77
C GLU A 362 18.34 -14.46 32.60
N ILE A 363 18.12 -14.92 31.37
CA ILE A 363 18.01 -16.36 31.04
C ILE A 363 19.28 -17.11 31.47
N GLU A 364 20.46 -16.55 31.22
CA GLU A 364 21.72 -17.18 31.61
C GLU A 364 21.87 -17.24 33.15
N ARG A 365 21.45 -16.20 33.86
CA ARG A 365 21.38 -16.21 35.33
C ARG A 365 20.47 -17.32 35.85
N TYR A 366 19.27 -17.46 35.29
CA TYR A 366 18.33 -18.51 35.69
C TYR A 366 18.87 -19.91 35.37
N ARG A 367 19.57 -20.10 34.24
CA ARG A 367 20.24 -21.37 33.92
C ARG A 367 21.31 -21.72 34.94
N GLN A 368 22.12 -20.76 35.37
CA GLN A 368 23.11 -20.97 36.42
C GLN A 368 22.46 -21.34 37.76
N GLN A 369 21.36 -20.68 38.11
CA GLN A 369 20.59 -20.99 39.33
C GLN A 369 20.00 -22.41 39.28
N VAL A 370 19.39 -22.81 38.17
CA VAL A 370 18.85 -24.17 37.98
C VAL A 370 19.97 -25.20 38.08
N ASN A 371 21.13 -24.95 37.46
CA ASN A 371 22.29 -25.85 37.56
C ASN A 371 22.79 -25.99 39.00
N SER A 372 22.85 -24.90 39.77
CA SER A 372 23.22 -24.94 41.20
C SER A 372 22.22 -25.78 42.00
N GLN A 373 20.92 -25.54 41.81
CA GLN A 373 19.87 -26.31 42.50
C GLN A 373 19.91 -27.79 42.12
N GLN A 374 20.23 -28.12 40.87
CA GLN A 374 20.39 -29.49 40.40
C GLN A 374 21.57 -30.19 41.08
N GLN A 375 22.69 -29.48 41.30
CA GLN A 375 23.85 -30.00 42.04
C GLN A 375 23.51 -30.24 43.52
N ASP A 376 22.80 -29.32 44.16
CA ASP A 376 22.36 -29.45 45.55
C ASP A 376 21.41 -30.65 45.73
N LEU A 377 20.47 -30.83 44.80
CA LEU A 377 19.58 -31.99 44.78
C LEU A 377 20.38 -33.29 44.65
N SER A 378 21.36 -33.35 43.74
CA SER A 378 22.22 -34.52 43.59
C SER A 378 23.01 -34.84 44.87
N LEU A 379 23.49 -33.82 45.60
CA LEU A 379 24.19 -34.01 46.87
C LEU A 379 23.25 -34.51 47.97
N MET A 380 22.05 -33.94 48.07
CA MET A 380 21.01 -34.37 49.01
C MET A 380 20.56 -35.81 48.73
N GLU A 381 20.36 -36.17 47.46
CA GLU A 381 20.02 -37.54 47.05
C GLU A 381 21.12 -38.55 47.42
N ALA A 382 22.40 -38.20 47.24
CA ALA A 382 23.52 -39.02 47.68
C ALA A 382 23.52 -39.21 49.20
N ARG A 383 23.30 -38.12 49.96
CA ARG A 383 23.21 -38.18 51.42
C ARG A 383 22.04 -39.03 51.92
N ILE A 384 20.87 -38.92 51.30
CA ILE A 384 19.70 -39.76 51.61
C ILE A 384 20.04 -41.22 51.32
N ARG A 385 20.70 -41.52 50.19
CA ARG A 385 21.10 -42.87 49.82
C ARG A 385 22.05 -43.49 50.86
N ASP A 386 22.99 -42.71 51.39
CA ASP A 386 23.90 -43.16 52.45
C ASP A 386 23.19 -43.41 53.78
N LEU A 387 22.24 -42.55 54.16
CA LEU A 387 21.44 -42.68 55.38
C LEU A 387 20.41 -43.83 55.30
N THR A 388 19.88 -44.11 54.11
CA THR A 388 18.86 -45.15 53.88
C THR A 388 19.48 -46.54 53.71
N ARG A 389 20.79 -46.68 53.88
CA ARG A 389 21.46 -47.99 53.82
C ARG A 389 20.90 -48.91 54.92
N PRO A 390 20.21 -50.00 54.56
CA PRO A 390 19.46 -50.81 55.52
C PRO A 390 20.43 -51.63 56.36
N GLY A 391 20.69 -51.19 57.60
CA GLY A 391 21.67 -51.86 58.47
C GLY A 391 21.52 -51.68 59.98
N ARG A 392 20.63 -50.82 60.49
CA ARG A 392 20.37 -50.72 61.94
C ARG A 392 18.91 -50.40 62.21
N GLN A 393 18.09 -51.45 62.28
CA GLN A 393 16.75 -51.38 62.86
C GLN A 393 16.85 -51.65 64.36
N GLN A 394 16.56 -50.63 65.17
CA GLN A 394 15.83 -50.72 66.43
C GLN A 394 15.48 -49.27 66.81
N GLY A 395 14.49 -48.73 66.09
CA GLY A 395 13.95 -47.41 66.39
C GLY A 395 12.95 -47.53 67.54
N SER A 396 13.13 -46.68 68.55
CA SER A 396 12.22 -46.55 69.68
C SER A 396 10.90 -45.90 69.23
N ASP A 397 9.83 -45.95 70.04
CA ASP A 397 8.54 -45.35 69.67
C ASP A 397 8.64 -43.83 69.35
N ASP A 398 9.67 -43.13 69.84
CA ASP A 398 9.97 -41.73 69.45
C ASP A 398 10.42 -41.60 67.97
N ASP A 399 11.10 -42.60 67.43
CA ASP A 399 11.49 -42.61 66.02
C ASP A 399 10.27 -42.79 65.11
N ARG A 400 9.25 -43.52 65.59
CA ARG A 400 8.00 -43.71 64.86
C ARG A 400 7.19 -42.42 64.80
N GLN A 401 7.11 -41.68 65.91
CA GLN A 401 6.48 -40.35 65.93
C GLN A 401 7.26 -39.36 65.06
N THR A 402 8.59 -39.41 65.09
CA THR A 402 9.45 -38.56 64.24
C THR A 402 9.26 -38.88 62.75
N ILE A 403 9.16 -40.17 62.38
CA ILE A 403 8.87 -40.61 61.01
C ILE A 403 7.49 -40.13 60.55
N ASP A 404 6.47 -40.22 61.39
CA ASP A 404 5.13 -39.77 61.03
C ASP A 404 5.04 -38.24 60.90
N LEU A 405 5.79 -37.50 61.73
CA LEU A 405 5.94 -36.05 61.57
C LEU A 405 6.66 -35.69 60.26
N GLN A 406 7.75 -36.39 59.92
CA GLN A 406 8.47 -36.19 58.66
C GLN A 406 7.60 -36.54 57.45
N ARG A 407 6.77 -37.59 57.53
CA ARG A 407 5.79 -37.91 56.48
C ARG A 407 4.75 -36.81 56.31
N ALA A 408 4.25 -36.24 57.40
CA ALA A 408 3.33 -35.11 57.34
C ALA A 408 3.99 -33.87 56.71
N GLN A 409 5.26 -33.61 57.03
CA GLN A 409 6.03 -32.51 56.45
C GLN A 409 6.30 -32.71 54.96
N ILE A 410 6.64 -33.93 54.53
CA ILE A 410 6.78 -34.29 53.11
C ILE A 410 5.44 -34.09 52.38
N LYS A 411 4.32 -34.48 53.00
CA LYS A 411 3.01 -34.31 52.41
C LYS A 411 2.66 -32.84 52.18
N LEU A 412 2.88 -31.98 53.19
CA LEU A 412 2.67 -30.53 53.05
C LEU A 412 3.55 -29.92 51.96
N LEU A 413 4.84 -30.26 51.93
CA LEU A 413 5.75 -29.78 50.89
C LEU A 413 5.33 -30.26 49.50
N THR A 414 4.82 -31.49 49.38
CA THR A 414 4.31 -32.02 48.11
C THR A 414 3.08 -31.25 47.65
N GLU A 415 2.14 -30.97 48.56
CA GLU A 415 0.95 -30.15 48.27
C GLU A 415 1.35 -28.72 47.84
N ASP A 416 2.34 -28.11 48.48
CA ASP A 416 2.88 -26.79 48.12
C ASP A 416 3.54 -26.79 46.72
N PHE A 417 4.36 -27.80 46.40
CA PHE A 417 4.95 -27.93 45.06
C PHE A 417 3.89 -28.19 43.98
N GLU A 418 2.83 -28.94 44.30
CA GLU A 418 1.72 -29.16 43.39
C GLU A 418 0.89 -27.89 43.17
N SER A 419 0.70 -27.05 44.19
CA SER A 419 0.08 -25.73 44.01
C SER A 419 0.98 -24.81 43.20
N GLU A 420 2.28 -24.75 43.50
CA GLU A 420 3.23 -23.93 42.74
C GLU A 420 3.29 -24.36 41.27
N ARG A 421 3.27 -25.67 40.99
CA ARG A 421 3.21 -26.18 39.61
C ARG A 421 1.92 -25.75 38.90
N ARG A 422 0.77 -25.81 39.58
CA ARG A 422 -0.51 -25.31 39.04
C ARG A 422 -0.46 -23.82 38.75
N ASP A 423 0.13 -23.02 39.64
CA ASP A 423 0.29 -21.58 39.47
C ASP A 423 1.21 -21.26 38.29
N ARG A 424 2.35 -21.94 38.17
CA ARG A 424 3.25 -21.82 37.00
C ARG A 424 2.54 -22.19 35.70
N GLN A 425 1.75 -23.26 35.71
CA GLN A 425 0.97 -23.66 34.53
C GLN A 425 -0.07 -22.60 34.15
N ALA A 426 -0.77 -22.01 35.12
CA ALA A 426 -1.71 -20.92 34.90
C ALA A 426 -1.02 -19.67 34.34
N VAL A 427 0.16 -19.31 34.87
CA VAL A 427 0.97 -18.21 34.35
C VAL A 427 1.44 -18.48 32.91
N HIS A 428 1.91 -19.70 32.60
CA HIS A 428 2.30 -20.07 31.23
C HIS A 428 1.13 -20.02 30.26
N GLN A 429 -0.06 -20.48 30.66
CA GLN A 429 -1.27 -20.35 29.85
C GLN A 429 -1.61 -18.88 29.60
N LYS A 430 -1.53 -18.04 30.64
CA LYS A 430 -1.76 -16.59 30.51
C LYS A 430 -0.74 -15.92 29.57
N LEU A 431 0.55 -16.25 29.69
CA LEU A 431 1.60 -15.79 28.78
C LEU A 431 1.29 -16.20 27.34
N SER A 432 0.94 -17.47 27.11
CA SER A 432 0.58 -17.96 25.76
C SER A 432 -0.67 -17.26 25.18
N CYS A 433 -1.65 -16.90 26.01
CA CYS A 433 -2.77 -16.07 25.59
C CYS A 433 -2.32 -14.65 25.19
N LEU A 434 -1.50 -13.99 26.02
CA LEU A 434 -0.99 -12.65 25.74
C LEU A 434 -0.08 -12.60 24.51
N GLU A 435 0.76 -13.62 24.29
CA GLU A 435 1.58 -13.75 23.09
C GLU A 435 0.73 -13.85 21.81
N ARG A 436 -0.36 -14.63 21.85
CA ARG A 436 -1.32 -14.72 20.74
C ARG A 436 -2.04 -13.40 20.49
N GLU A 437 -2.46 -12.71 21.54
CA GLU A 437 -3.08 -11.38 21.42
C GLU A 437 -2.10 -10.35 20.83
N HIS A 438 -0.84 -10.36 21.28
CA HIS A 438 0.21 -9.50 20.75
C HIS A 438 0.50 -9.80 19.27
N ALA A 439 0.57 -11.08 18.89
CA ALA A 439 0.73 -11.48 17.49
C ALA A 439 -0.43 -10.99 16.61
N LEU A 440 -1.68 -11.11 17.08
CA LEU A 440 -2.87 -10.65 16.37
C LEU A 440 -2.89 -9.11 16.22
N MET A 441 -2.47 -8.38 17.26
CA MET A 441 -2.35 -6.92 17.19
C MET A 441 -1.26 -6.48 16.22
N LYS A 442 -0.12 -7.19 16.18
CA LYS A 442 0.97 -6.94 15.22
C LYS A 442 0.51 -7.20 13.78
N GLU A 443 -0.25 -8.27 13.55
CA GLU A 443 -0.84 -8.57 12.24
C GLU A 443 -1.83 -7.47 11.82
N ARG A 444 -2.73 -7.04 12.71
CA ARG A 444 -3.66 -5.92 12.43
C ARG A 444 -2.92 -4.63 12.10
N LEU A 445 -1.88 -4.29 12.84
CA LEU A 445 -1.05 -3.10 12.55
C LEU A 445 -0.40 -3.21 11.16
N SER A 446 0.14 -4.38 10.80
CA SER A 446 0.71 -4.61 9.48
C SER A 446 -0.35 -4.47 8.37
N GLN A 447 -1.56 -4.99 8.57
CA GLN A 447 -2.68 -4.81 7.63
C GLN A 447 -3.07 -3.34 7.49
N TYR A 448 -3.16 -2.58 8.59
CA TYR A 448 -3.45 -1.13 8.53
C TYR A 448 -2.36 -0.35 7.79
N GLN A 449 -1.09 -0.67 8.04
CA GLN A 449 0.04 -0.05 7.34
C GLN A 449 0.03 -0.41 5.84
N GLY A 450 -0.26 -1.66 5.50
CA GLY A 450 -0.42 -2.11 4.11
C GLY A 450 -1.54 -1.35 3.38
N ARG A 451 -2.73 -1.28 3.99
CA ARG A 451 -3.87 -0.51 3.43
C ARG A 451 -3.55 0.97 3.25
N GLN A 452 -2.91 1.60 4.23
CA GLN A 452 -2.48 3.00 4.08
C GLN A 452 -1.50 3.18 2.91
N HIS A 453 -0.59 2.22 2.70
CA HIS A 453 0.34 2.27 1.59
C HIS A 453 -0.37 2.09 0.24
N GLU A 454 -1.29 1.14 0.15
CA GLU A 454 -2.13 0.91 -1.03
C GLU A 454 -2.99 2.13 -1.37
N ASP A 455 -3.64 2.74 -0.37
CA ASP A 455 -4.44 3.96 -0.53
C ASP A 455 -3.59 5.13 -1.04
N LEU A 456 -2.38 5.30 -0.51
CA LEU A 456 -1.43 6.32 -0.98
C LEU A 456 -1.01 6.07 -2.43
N MET A 457 -0.71 4.83 -2.80
CA MET A 457 -0.35 4.46 -4.17
C MET A 457 -1.52 4.66 -5.14
N ALA A 458 -2.72 4.23 -4.76
CA ALA A 458 -3.94 4.43 -5.54
C ALA A 458 -4.28 5.92 -5.71
N SER A 459 -4.09 6.72 -4.66
CA SER A 459 -4.27 8.18 -4.74
C SER A 459 -3.24 8.83 -5.65
N ARG A 460 -1.97 8.40 -5.60
CA ARG A 460 -0.90 8.88 -6.49
C ARG A 460 -1.22 8.52 -7.94
N GLN A 461 -1.67 7.30 -8.21
CA GLN A 461 -2.00 6.85 -9.55
C GLN A 461 -3.20 7.62 -10.13
N ARG A 462 -4.27 7.81 -9.36
CA ARG A 462 -5.40 8.67 -9.77
C ARG A 462 -4.97 10.10 -10.09
N ALA A 463 -4.06 10.67 -9.31
CA ALA A 463 -3.53 12.01 -9.59
C ALA A 463 -2.74 12.08 -10.91
N LEU A 464 -1.95 11.03 -11.23
CA LEU A 464 -1.23 10.94 -12.50
C LEU A 464 -2.18 10.78 -13.68
N GLU A 465 -3.22 9.95 -13.56
CA GLU A 465 -4.25 9.77 -14.58
C GLU A 465 -5.03 11.07 -14.84
N GLN A 466 -5.39 11.81 -13.77
CA GLN A 466 -6.02 13.12 -13.91
C GLN A 466 -5.13 14.10 -14.67
N TYR A 467 -3.83 14.15 -14.34
CA TYR A 467 -2.88 15.01 -15.03
C TYR A 467 -2.74 14.64 -16.52
N GLN A 468 -2.68 13.34 -16.82
CA GLN A 468 -2.63 12.84 -18.20
C GLN A 468 -3.90 13.19 -18.98
N ASN A 469 -5.07 13.05 -18.37
CA ASN A 469 -6.36 13.42 -18.97
C ASN A 469 -6.48 14.92 -19.20
N GLU A 470 -6.03 15.75 -18.26
CA GLU A 470 -6.03 17.21 -18.40
C GLU A 470 -5.09 17.64 -19.54
N TYR A 471 -3.93 17.00 -19.67
CA TYR A 471 -3.01 17.23 -20.77
C TYR A 471 -3.64 16.86 -22.13
N LEU A 472 -4.33 15.72 -22.22
CA LEU A 472 -5.03 15.30 -23.44
C LEU A 472 -6.19 16.24 -23.79
N MET A 473 -6.96 16.71 -22.80
CA MET A 473 -8.04 17.68 -23.02
C MET A 473 -7.51 19.04 -23.49
N ARG A 474 -6.37 19.49 -22.98
CA ARG A 474 -5.70 20.72 -23.45
C ARG A 474 -5.11 20.60 -24.85
N THR A 475 -4.65 19.41 -25.25
CA THR A 475 -3.92 19.22 -26.52
C THR A 475 -4.80 18.64 -27.65
N GLY A 476 -5.91 17.98 -27.33
CA GLY A 476 -6.74 17.23 -28.29
C GLY A 476 -8.10 17.87 -28.67
N GLY A 477 -8.46 19.01 -28.08
CA GLY A 477 -9.85 19.52 -28.13
C GLY A 477 -10.18 20.66 -29.10
N SER A 478 -9.21 21.30 -29.76
CA SER A 478 -9.53 22.37 -30.73
C SER A 478 -8.77 22.17 -32.04
N PRO A 479 -9.45 21.70 -33.11
CA PRO A 479 -8.95 21.89 -34.45
C PRO A 479 -9.08 23.38 -34.77
N HIS A 480 -8.15 24.19 -34.27
CA HIS A 480 -7.95 25.49 -34.86
C HIS A 480 -7.49 25.22 -36.29
N PRO A 481 -8.26 25.66 -37.32
CA PRO A 481 -7.73 25.65 -38.67
C PRO A 481 -6.42 26.47 -38.64
N PRO A 482 -5.40 26.09 -39.42
CA PRO A 482 -4.19 26.86 -39.52
C PRO A 482 -4.53 28.24 -40.08
N GLN A 483 -4.78 29.19 -39.18
CA GLN A 483 -4.96 30.58 -39.54
C GLN A 483 -3.57 31.10 -39.91
N GLN A 484 -3.32 31.08 -41.22
CA GLN A 484 -2.33 31.93 -41.85
C GLN A 484 -2.54 33.36 -41.37
N GLY A 485 -1.46 33.98 -40.89
CA GLY A 485 -1.38 35.43 -40.74
C GLY A 485 -1.44 35.90 -39.29
N GLY A 486 -0.30 36.36 -38.79
CA GLY A 486 -0.26 37.12 -37.55
C GLY A 486 1.07 37.06 -36.84
N SER A 487 2.06 37.74 -37.42
CA SER A 487 3.24 38.21 -36.71
C SER A 487 2.84 38.97 -35.44
N GLY A 488 2.91 38.33 -34.29
CA GLY A 488 2.56 38.92 -33.00
C GLY A 488 3.46 38.36 -31.91
N GLY A 489 4.72 38.75 -31.94
CA GLY A 489 5.71 38.37 -30.92
C GLY A 489 5.29 38.87 -29.54
N LEU A 490 4.93 37.94 -28.67
CA LEU A 490 4.90 38.18 -27.23
C LEU A 490 6.28 37.90 -26.67
N ILE A 491 7.06 38.98 -26.58
CA ILE A 491 8.36 39.05 -25.92
C ILE A 491 8.11 38.93 -24.40
N ALA A 492 8.19 37.71 -23.87
CA ALA A 492 8.32 37.49 -22.43
C ALA A 492 9.77 37.77 -22.02
N ARG A 493 10.01 39.01 -21.60
CA ARG A 493 11.30 39.58 -21.19
C ARG A 493 11.68 39.07 -19.79
N GLY A 494 12.11 37.81 -19.69
CA GLY A 494 12.76 37.27 -18.50
C GLY A 494 14.22 37.72 -18.44
N LYS A 495 14.53 38.65 -17.53
CA LYS A 495 15.89 39.13 -17.26
C LYS A 495 16.77 37.98 -16.75
N PHE A 496 17.79 37.65 -17.52
CA PHE A 496 18.94 36.86 -17.07
C PHE A 496 19.74 37.68 -16.04
N TYR A 497 19.96 37.11 -14.86
CA TYR A 497 21.17 37.37 -14.08
C TYR A 497 22.15 36.27 -14.45
N ALA A 498 23.16 36.63 -15.23
CA ALA A 498 24.39 35.87 -15.39
C ALA A 498 25.41 36.52 -14.47
N ASP A 499 25.88 35.79 -13.45
CA ASP A 499 27.24 35.83 -12.90
C ASP A 499 27.25 34.96 -11.64
N GLY A 500 28.16 34.00 -11.63
CA GLY A 500 28.30 33.02 -10.56
C GLY A 500 29.26 31.92 -10.99
N GLU A 501 30.50 32.32 -11.25
CA GLU A 501 31.66 31.43 -11.33
C GLU A 501 31.65 30.50 -10.11
N SER A 502 31.47 29.20 -10.32
CA SER A 502 31.78 28.19 -9.30
C SER A 502 33.17 27.64 -9.60
N GLU A 503 34.14 28.14 -8.84
CA GLU A 503 35.49 27.61 -8.72
C GLU A 503 35.48 26.10 -8.54
N GLU A 504 36.19 25.40 -9.42
CA GLU A 504 36.64 24.02 -9.21
C GLU A 504 37.67 24.02 -8.08
N ALA A 505 37.19 23.85 -6.84
CA ALA A 505 38.04 23.61 -5.69
C ALA A 505 38.51 22.14 -5.67
N ASN A 506 39.72 21.97 -6.18
CA ASN A 506 40.61 20.84 -6.02
C ASN A 506 40.72 20.44 -4.54
N MET A 507 40.18 19.28 -4.15
CA MET A 507 40.36 18.69 -2.81
C MET A 507 41.63 17.84 -2.81
N PRO A 508 42.64 18.15 -1.97
CA PRO A 508 43.82 17.32 -1.84
C PRO A 508 43.47 16.04 -1.06
N ALA A 509 43.90 14.91 -1.60
CA ALA A 509 44.02 13.67 -0.87
C ALA A 509 45.31 13.74 -0.06
N ASP A 510 45.18 13.74 1.27
CA ASP A 510 46.16 13.52 2.35
C ASP A 510 45.33 13.84 3.62
N GLU A 511 45.39 13.18 4.78
CA GLU A 511 46.39 12.35 5.42
C GLU A 511 45.68 11.76 6.67
N ASP A 512 46.26 10.70 7.22
CA ASP A 512 45.82 10.01 8.43
C ASP A 512 45.57 10.96 9.61
N GLY A 513 44.39 10.85 10.23
CA GLY A 513 44.02 11.62 11.43
C GLY A 513 43.22 10.77 12.39
N ASP A 514 43.89 10.36 13.47
CA ASP A 514 43.32 9.86 14.73
C ASP A 514 42.02 10.60 15.08
N TYR A 515 40.91 9.86 15.13
CA TYR A 515 39.70 10.35 15.78
C TYR A 515 39.74 9.93 17.23
N ASP A 516 40.28 10.84 18.05
CA ASP A 516 40.04 10.87 19.48
C ASP A 516 38.52 10.86 19.76
N GLU A 517 38.18 10.05 20.74
CA GLU A 517 36.89 9.87 21.38
C GLU A 517 36.34 11.23 21.89
N ILE A 518 35.53 11.91 21.07
CA ILE A 518 34.80 13.11 21.49
C ILE A 518 33.55 12.69 22.27
N ASP A 519 33.69 12.75 23.58
CA ASP A 519 32.65 12.60 24.60
C ASP A 519 31.60 13.72 24.46
N TYR A 520 30.54 13.47 23.69
CA TYR A 520 29.40 14.40 23.55
C TYR A 520 28.49 14.35 24.79
N ALA A 521 29.00 14.85 25.91
CA ALA A 521 28.18 15.25 27.05
C ALA A 521 27.49 16.59 26.73
N PHE A 522 26.37 16.54 26.01
CA PHE A 522 25.47 17.68 25.90
C PHE A 522 24.79 17.92 27.26
N PRO A 523 24.88 19.13 27.85
CA PRO A 523 24.17 19.44 29.09
C PRO A 523 22.66 19.45 28.80
N LEU A 524 21.94 18.49 29.38
CA LEU A 524 20.48 18.52 29.47
C LEU A 524 20.05 19.86 30.10
N PRO A 525 19.09 20.59 29.50
CA PRO A 525 18.48 21.74 30.17
C PRO A 525 17.85 21.24 31.47
N GLN A 526 18.36 21.72 32.60
CA GLN A 526 17.74 21.53 33.90
C GLN A 526 16.32 22.12 33.84
N LEU A 527 15.33 21.24 33.71
CA LEU A 527 13.95 21.55 34.09
C LEU A 527 13.95 21.78 35.59
N GLN A 528 14.10 23.05 35.98
CA GLN A 528 13.81 23.50 37.33
C GLN A 528 12.35 23.16 37.63
N LEU A 529 12.16 22.13 38.47
CA LEU A 529 10.94 21.92 39.21
C LEU A 529 10.67 23.19 40.01
N ARG A 530 9.83 24.05 39.46
CA ARG A 530 9.29 25.19 40.18
C ARG A 530 8.15 24.67 41.04
N ASP A 531 8.50 24.43 42.29
CA ASP A 531 7.60 24.17 43.40
C ASP A 531 6.50 25.26 43.40
N SER A 532 5.32 24.88 42.93
CA SER A 532 4.15 25.75 42.78
C SER A 532 3.05 25.25 43.69
N GLY A 533 3.30 25.35 45.00
CA GLY A 533 2.25 25.31 46.00
C GLY A 533 1.36 26.56 45.86
N HIS A 534 0.44 26.56 44.89
CA HIS A 534 -0.66 27.51 44.85
C HIS A 534 -1.98 26.74 44.86
N ARG A 535 -2.58 26.73 46.05
CA ARG A 535 -3.89 26.19 46.37
C ARG A 535 -4.94 27.20 45.89
N ASP A 536 -5.22 27.19 44.59
CA ASP A 536 -6.34 27.95 44.04
C ASP A 536 -7.64 27.14 44.15
N VAL A 537 -8.56 27.72 44.91
CA VAL A 537 -9.94 27.31 45.09
C VAL A 537 -10.64 27.46 43.74
N ILE A 538 -10.78 26.37 43.00
CA ILE A 538 -11.60 26.32 41.79
C ILE A 538 -13.05 26.17 42.22
N SER A 539 -13.76 27.30 42.18
CA SER A 539 -15.21 27.37 42.20
C SER A 539 -15.80 26.52 41.06
N SER A 540 -16.65 25.57 41.43
CA SER A 540 -17.39 24.72 40.51
C SER A 540 -18.27 25.57 39.57
N PRO A 541 -18.22 25.34 38.24
CA PRO A 541 -19.23 25.89 37.34
C PRO A 541 -20.52 25.05 37.48
N ALA A 542 -21.65 25.75 37.60
CA ALA A 542 -22.98 25.17 37.74
C ALA A 542 -23.33 24.24 36.56
N PRO A 543 -24.07 23.14 36.80
CA PRO A 543 -24.45 22.19 35.77
C PRO A 543 -25.50 22.82 34.85
N VAL A 544 -25.14 23.03 33.58
CA VAL A 544 -26.10 23.35 32.52
C VAL A 544 -26.76 22.04 32.12
N ALA A 545 -27.99 21.82 32.61
CA ALA A 545 -28.82 20.67 32.27
C ALA A 545 -29.27 20.77 30.80
N SER A 546 -28.47 20.25 29.88
CA SER A 546 -28.94 19.91 28.53
C SER A 546 -29.70 18.59 28.63
N ASN A 547 -31.03 18.66 28.66
CA ASN A 547 -31.91 17.51 28.47
C ASN A 547 -31.69 16.96 27.05
N THR A 548 -30.76 16.02 26.91
CA THR A 548 -30.58 15.24 25.70
C THR A 548 -31.55 14.07 25.76
N ASP A 549 -32.74 14.26 25.18
CA ASP A 549 -33.68 13.18 24.93
C ASP A 549 -33.03 12.16 23.97
N LEU A 550 -33.19 10.88 24.27
CA LEU A 550 -32.71 9.75 23.48
C LEU A 550 -33.78 9.34 22.46
N GLU A 551 -33.42 9.01 21.22
CA GLU A 551 -34.39 8.65 20.17
C GLU A 551 -34.20 7.21 19.69
N CYS A 552 -35.31 6.50 19.45
CA CYS A 552 -35.28 5.18 18.81
C CYS A 552 -34.90 5.31 17.34
N PRO A 553 -33.85 4.62 16.85
CA PRO A 553 -33.39 4.74 15.47
C PRO A 553 -34.38 4.17 14.44
N CYS A 554 -35.32 3.32 14.87
CA CYS A 554 -36.30 2.69 13.98
C CYS A 554 -37.54 3.56 13.76
N CYS A 555 -38.06 4.23 14.80
CA CYS A 555 -39.31 5.00 14.70
C CYS A 555 -39.20 6.46 15.18
N HIS A 556 -38.01 6.92 15.57
CA HIS A 556 -37.72 8.26 16.09
C HIS A 556 -38.53 8.67 17.33
N ARG A 557 -39.06 7.69 18.09
CA ARG A 557 -39.72 7.97 19.36
C ARG A 557 -38.70 8.44 20.40
N LYS A 558 -39.00 9.57 21.05
CA LYS A 558 -38.16 10.20 22.08
C LYS A 558 -38.38 9.57 23.45
N PHE A 559 -37.31 9.39 24.20
CA PHE A 559 -37.24 8.87 25.56
C PHE A 559 -36.37 9.81 26.38
N SER A 560 -36.82 10.18 27.58
CA SER A 560 -35.96 10.96 28.49
C SER A 560 -34.74 10.13 28.93
N ALA A 561 -33.65 10.77 29.38
CA ALA A 561 -32.46 10.07 29.86
C ALA A 561 -32.75 9.03 30.97
N GLU A 562 -33.78 9.25 31.79
CA GLU A 562 -34.23 8.31 32.84
C GLU A 562 -34.95 7.06 32.28
N GLN A 563 -35.39 7.10 31.02
CA GLN A 563 -36.12 6.03 30.32
C GLN A 563 -35.22 5.19 29.41
N TYR A 564 -33.90 5.17 29.65
CA TYR A 564 -32.95 4.40 28.84
C TYR A 564 -33.35 2.91 28.72
N MET A 565 -33.82 2.30 29.81
CA MET A 565 -34.29 0.90 29.79
C MET A 565 -35.53 0.71 28.91
N SER A 566 -36.48 1.65 28.94
CA SER A 566 -37.67 1.60 28.08
C SER A 566 -37.34 1.84 26.60
N LEU A 567 -36.30 2.62 26.31
CA LEU A 567 -35.78 2.76 24.94
C LEU A 567 -35.20 1.44 24.43
N LEU A 568 -34.41 0.71 25.25
CA LEU A 568 -33.85 -0.57 24.85
C LEU A 568 -34.94 -1.63 24.59
N GLU A 569 -35.90 -1.77 25.50
CA GLU A 569 -37.05 -2.66 25.29
C GLU A 569 -37.84 -2.28 24.04
N HIS A 570 -37.99 -0.98 23.77
CA HIS A 570 -38.67 -0.52 22.58
C HIS A 570 -37.88 -0.83 21.30
N ILE A 571 -36.55 -0.72 21.29
CA ILE A 571 -35.70 -1.06 20.13
C ILE A 571 -35.85 -2.54 19.79
N ASP A 572 -35.90 -3.44 20.78
CA ASP A 572 -36.06 -4.88 20.57
C ASP A 572 -37.42 -5.23 19.95
N VAL A 573 -38.47 -4.46 20.27
CA VAL A 573 -39.81 -4.65 19.68
C VAL A 573 -39.95 -3.93 18.34
N CYS A 574 -39.31 -2.78 18.15
CA CYS A 574 -39.45 -1.92 16.98
C CYS A 574 -38.59 -2.38 15.78
N GLY A 575 -37.58 -3.23 16.03
CA GLY A 575 -36.72 -3.82 15.00
C GLY A 575 -37.26 -5.09 14.36
N ASN A 576 -38.38 -5.63 14.86
CA ASN A 576 -39.16 -6.72 14.26
C ASN A 576 -40.40 -6.14 13.59
#